data_AF-A0A9Q0J5P8-F1
#
_entry.id   AF-A0A9Q0J5P8-F1
#
_cell.length_a   1.000
_cell.length_b   1.000
_cell.length_c   1.000
_cell.angle_alpha   90.00
_cell.angle_beta   90.00
_cell.angle_gamma   90.00
#
_symmetry.space_group_name_H-M   'P 1'
#
loop_
_entity.id
_entity.type
_entity.pdbx_description
1 polymer ?
#
loop_
_entity_poly.entity_id
_entity_poly.type
_entity_poly.pdbx_seq_one_letter_code
_entity_poly.pdbx_strand_id
1 'polypeptide(L)'
;MEDPPRPSPPPIPGPRCRPPRLPLQETLAPAPHPRRWRLLLRRLPLRRVRYSPLPRSFRGLRPPPVHQPPVLSLNSHRLFDYEPLRKKEEGDDWEERFRGHTDTRPHDPQPITLDVSFFGSEFVTGIPEHATSLALSESSFSLYGSIPLMISHGKAGNNVGFFWLNAAEMQIYVLGKGWDSETGLLLPSEQDWVDTLWMAEAGIVDAFFFVGPGPKDVVRQYASVTGKPSMPPSFSTAYH
;
A
#
# COMPACT_ATOMS: atom_id res chain seq x y z
N MET A 1 24.02 -91.43 19.74
CA MET A 1 23.59 -90.43 18.75
C MET A 1 22.48 -89.67 19.44
N GLU A 2 22.87 -88.64 20.20
CA GLU A 2 21.93 -87.84 21.00
C GLU A 2 21.63 -86.54 20.25
N ASP A 3 20.35 -86.20 20.16
CA ASP A 3 19.85 -85.03 19.44
C ASP A 3 20.23 -83.72 20.15
N PRO A 4 20.54 -82.65 19.39
CA PRO A 4 20.87 -81.35 19.98
C PRO A 4 19.60 -80.64 20.54
N PRO A 5 19.76 -79.78 21.57
CA PRO A 5 18.62 -79.07 22.17
C PRO A 5 18.00 -78.06 21.19
N ARG A 6 16.67 -78.02 21.14
CA ARG A 6 15.90 -77.11 20.27
C ARG A 6 16.05 -75.66 20.73
N PRO A 7 16.11 -74.69 19.79
CA PRO A 7 16.16 -73.28 20.13
C PRO A 7 14.82 -72.78 20.68
N SER A 8 14.90 -71.85 21.64
CA SER A 8 13.75 -71.18 22.25
C SER A 8 13.01 -70.26 21.25
N PRO A 9 11.68 -70.12 21.35
CA PRO A 9 10.91 -69.28 20.43
C PRO A 9 11.20 -67.78 20.63
N PRO A 10 11.05 -66.96 19.57
CA PRO A 10 11.23 -65.51 19.67
C PRO A 10 10.13 -64.86 20.53
N PRO A 11 10.42 -63.73 21.20
CA PRO A 11 9.45 -63.04 22.04
C PRO A 11 8.30 -62.46 21.22
N ILE A 12 7.08 -62.64 21.73
CA ILE A 12 5.84 -62.09 21.16
C ILE A 12 5.88 -60.56 21.29
N PRO A 13 5.66 -59.78 20.22
CA PRO A 13 5.61 -58.33 20.33
C PRO A 13 4.38 -57.92 21.16
N GLY A 14 4.60 -57.20 22.26
CA GLY A 14 3.54 -56.63 23.08
C GLY A 14 2.67 -55.64 22.31
N PRO A 15 1.47 -55.31 22.82
CA PRO A 15 0.55 -54.41 22.15
C PRO A 15 1.22 -53.03 21.97
N ARG A 16 1.40 -52.61 20.71
CA ARG A 16 1.87 -51.27 20.38
C ARG A 16 0.84 -50.26 20.88
N CYS A 17 1.16 -49.53 21.96
CA CYS A 17 0.47 -48.30 22.29
C CYS A 17 0.61 -47.34 21.11
N ARG A 18 -0.47 -47.16 20.34
CA ARG A 18 -0.56 -46.03 19.41
C ARG A 18 -0.59 -44.75 20.25
N PRO A 19 0.29 -43.76 19.98
CA PRO A 19 0.08 -42.44 20.56
C PRO A 19 -1.30 -41.92 20.12
N PRO A 20 -2.01 -41.15 20.97
CA PRO A 20 -3.26 -40.55 20.57
C PRO A 20 -3.04 -39.72 19.31
N ARG A 21 -3.88 -39.93 18.29
CA ARG A 21 -3.98 -39.01 17.15
C ARG A 21 -4.39 -37.66 17.71
N LEU A 22 -3.41 -36.79 17.91
CA LEU A 22 -3.66 -35.36 18.02
C LEU A 22 -4.40 -34.95 16.74
N PRO A 23 -5.53 -34.23 16.82
CA PRO A 23 -6.09 -33.62 15.62
C PRO A 23 -4.99 -32.77 15.01
N LEU A 24 -4.85 -32.79 13.67
CA LEU A 24 -4.08 -31.78 12.96
C LEU A 24 -4.64 -30.43 13.42
N GLN A 25 -3.96 -29.77 14.36
CA GLN A 25 -3.96 -28.33 14.38
C GLN A 25 -3.16 -27.96 13.15
N GLU A 26 -3.86 -27.68 12.04
CA GLU A 26 -3.40 -26.67 11.12
C GLU A 26 -3.01 -25.47 11.99
N THR A 27 -1.71 -25.33 12.22
CA THR A 27 -1.19 -24.08 12.73
C THR A 27 -1.27 -23.15 11.54
N LEU A 28 -2.47 -22.59 11.30
CA LEU A 28 -2.61 -21.36 10.56
C LEU A 28 -1.72 -20.38 11.33
N ALA A 29 -0.50 -20.16 10.82
CA ALA A 29 0.17 -18.91 11.07
C ALA A 29 -0.89 -17.83 10.82
N PRO A 30 -1.12 -16.89 11.77
CA PRO A 30 -2.01 -15.79 11.47
C PRO A 30 -1.40 -15.08 10.26
N ALA A 31 -2.01 -15.29 9.09
CA ALA A 31 -1.81 -14.40 7.96
C ALA A 31 -1.99 -13.00 8.53
N PRO A 32 -1.03 -12.07 8.32
CA PRO A 32 -1.15 -10.73 8.87
C PRO A 32 -2.46 -10.17 8.30
N HIS A 33 -3.52 -10.17 9.11
CA HIS A 33 -4.80 -9.64 8.69
C HIS A 33 -4.53 -8.25 8.16
N PRO A 34 -4.92 -7.92 6.90
CA PRO A 34 -4.66 -6.61 6.35
C PRO A 34 -5.34 -5.61 7.28
N ARG A 35 -4.54 -4.95 8.11
CA ARG A 35 -5.05 -4.01 9.10
C ARG A 35 -5.61 -2.86 8.30
N ARG A 36 -6.90 -2.59 8.47
CA ARG A 36 -7.53 -1.42 7.89
C ARG A 36 -7.01 -0.19 8.62
N TRP A 37 -6.03 0.49 8.03
CA TRP A 37 -5.55 1.77 8.53
C TRP A 37 -6.47 2.88 8.02
N ARG A 38 -7.60 3.09 8.70
CA ARG A 38 -8.36 4.33 8.51
C ARG A 38 -7.59 5.49 9.12
N LEU A 39 -6.72 6.10 8.33
CA LEU A 39 -6.09 7.36 8.69
C LEU A 39 -7.15 8.46 8.55
N LEU A 40 -7.94 8.65 9.61
CA LEU A 40 -8.87 9.78 9.70
C LEU A 40 -8.03 11.04 9.93
N LEU A 41 -7.42 11.57 8.87
CA LEU A 41 -6.73 12.85 8.88
C LEU A 41 -7.79 13.95 9.07
N ARG A 42 -8.21 14.14 10.32
CA ARG A 42 -9.06 15.25 10.72
C ARG A 42 -8.23 16.52 10.63
N ARG A 43 -8.83 17.58 10.07
CA ARG A 43 -8.32 18.95 10.20
C ARG A 43 -8.29 19.34 11.67
N LEU A 44 -7.21 19.03 12.38
CA LEU A 44 -6.90 19.67 13.64
C LEU A 44 -6.09 20.93 13.32
N PRO A 45 -6.55 22.13 13.71
CA PRO A 45 -5.71 23.31 13.59
C PRO A 45 -4.47 23.11 14.46
N LEU A 46 -3.28 23.13 13.84
CA LEU A 46 -2.00 23.07 14.54
C LEU A 46 -1.90 24.24 15.54
N ARG A 47 -2.21 23.98 16.81
CA ARG A 47 -1.84 24.88 17.91
C ARG A 47 -0.73 24.22 18.71
N ARG A 48 0.39 24.94 18.81
CA ARG A 48 1.58 24.61 19.59
C ARG A 48 1.19 24.35 21.05
N VAL A 49 1.19 23.08 21.47
CA VAL A 49 1.01 22.70 22.88
C VAL A 49 2.36 22.92 23.57
N ARG A 50 2.50 24.02 24.32
CA ARG A 50 3.52 24.10 25.38
C ARG A 50 2.92 23.43 26.61
N TYR A 51 3.64 22.47 27.19
CA TYR A 51 3.28 21.87 28.48
C TYR A 51 3.21 22.97 29.54
N SER A 52 1.99 23.28 29.98
CA SER A 52 1.70 24.07 31.17
C SER A 52 0.54 23.39 31.90
N PRO A 53 0.52 23.36 33.25
CA PRO A 53 -0.53 22.69 34.00
C PRO A 53 -1.89 23.35 33.67
N LEU A 54 -2.85 22.52 33.25
CA LEU A 54 -4.16 22.92 32.75
C LEU A 54 -4.96 23.79 33.75
N PRO A 55 -5.53 24.94 33.33
CA PRO A 55 -6.65 25.54 34.02
C PRO A 55 -7.97 24.85 33.59
N ARG A 56 -8.81 24.58 34.59
CA ARG A 56 -10.18 24.04 34.47
C ARG A 56 -11.13 25.04 33.79
N SER A 57 -11.10 25.16 32.47
CA SER A 57 -12.19 25.77 31.70
C SER A 57 -12.15 25.36 30.23
N PHE A 58 -12.51 24.10 29.93
CA PHE A 58 -12.81 23.65 28.57
C PHE A 58 -14.24 23.08 28.52
N ARG A 59 -15.23 23.93 28.81
CA ARG A 59 -16.60 23.76 28.30
C ARG A 59 -16.77 24.74 27.15
N GLY A 60 -16.58 24.29 25.92
CA GLY A 60 -16.74 25.17 24.76
C GLY A 60 -16.24 24.64 23.41
N LEU A 61 -15.54 23.50 23.36
CA LEU A 61 -15.29 22.84 22.08
C LEU A 61 -16.53 22.02 21.73
N ARG A 62 -17.37 22.55 20.82
CA ARG A 62 -18.37 21.70 20.14
C ARG A 62 -17.62 20.49 19.58
N PRO A 63 -18.08 19.25 19.84
CA PRO A 63 -17.53 18.11 19.13
C PRO A 63 -17.70 18.37 17.62
N PRO A 64 -16.68 18.11 16.79
CA PRO A 64 -16.85 18.23 15.35
C PRO A 64 -18.03 17.34 14.93
N PRO A 65 -18.87 17.79 13.97
CA PRO A 65 -20.03 17.04 13.55
C PRO A 65 -19.63 15.61 13.16
N VAL A 66 -20.34 14.64 13.72
CA VAL A 66 -20.01 13.20 13.71
C VAL A 66 -20.15 12.57 12.30
N HIS A 67 -20.57 13.34 11.29
CA HIS A 67 -20.95 12.84 9.95
C HIS A 67 -20.16 13.44 8.77
N GLN A 68 -18.94 13.95 8.96
CA GLN A 68 -18.12 14.30 7.81
C GLN A 68 -17.41 13.04 7.27
N PRO A 69 -17.58 12.70 5.98
CA PRO A 69 -16.86 11.57 5.39
C PRO A 69 -15.34 11.80 5.49
N PRO A 70 -14.53 10.73 5.61
CA PRO A 70 -13.07 10.86 5.54
C PRO A 70 -12.68 11.54 4.22
N VAL A 71 -11.54 12.23 4.17
CA VAL A 71 -11.04 12.85 2.92
C VAL A 71 -10.16 11.86 2.14
N LEU A 72 -9.45 11.00 2.86
CA LEU A 72 -8.60 9.95 2.32
C LEU A 72 -8.69 8.71 3.22
N SER A 73 -8.63 7.51 2.64
CA SER A 73 -8.46 6.25 3.36
C SER A 73 -7.38 5.42 2.69
N LEU A 74 -6.64 4.68 3.51
CA LEU A 74 -5.73 3.63 3.06
C LEU A 74 -6.39 2.28 3.34
N ASN A 75 -6.14 1.33 2.46
CA ASN A 75 -6.56 -0.05 2.65
C ASN A 75 -8.08 -0.18 2.88
N SER A 76 -8.88 0.58 2.13
CA SER A 76 -10.35 0.53 2.13
C SER A 76 -10.84 -0.82 1.63
N HIS A 77 -10.16 -1.32 0.59
CA HIS A 77 -10.51 -2.48 -0.20
C HIS A 77 -9.75 -3.74 0.22
N ARG A 78 -8.89 -3.63 1.25
CA ARG A 78 -8.07 -4.75 1.76
C ARG A 78 -7.10 -5.30 0.71
N LEU A 79 -6.65 -4.45 -0.21
CA LEU A 79 -5.67 -4.81 -1.23
C LEU A 79 -4.24 -4.58 -0.76
N PHE A 80 -4.05 -4.21 0.52
CA PHE A 80 -2.72 -4.17 1.10
C PHE A 80 -2.15 -5.58 1.23
N ASP A 81 -1.07 -5.83 0.50
CA ASP A 81 -0.28 -7.04 0.58
C ASP A 81 1.20 -6.69 0.62
N TYR A 82 1.96 -7.53 1.30
CA TYR A 82 3.39 -7.38 1.47
C TYR A 82 4.04 -8.75 1.55
N GLU A 83 4.89 -9.05 0.56
CA GLU A 83 5.67 -10.27 0.58
C GLU A 83 6.94 -10.07 1.42
N PRO A 84 7.10 -10.81 2.54
CA PRO A 84 8.25 -10.67 3.40
C PRO A 84 9.49 -11.27 2.76
N LEU A 85 10.65 -10.66 3.04
CA LEU A 85 11.94 -11.19 2.64
C LEU A 85 12.15 -12.63 3.13
N ARG A 86 12.31 -13.55 2.18
CA ARG A 86 12.77 -14.91 2.44
C ARG A 86 14.12 -15.13 1.76
N LYS A 87 14.91 -16.05 2.33
CA LYS A 87 16.14 -16.52 1.70
C LYS A 87 15.77 -17.55 0.66
N LYS A 88 16.38 -17.46 -0.52
CA LYS A 88 16.22 -18.43 -1.60
C LYS A 88 16.60 -19.83 -1.11
N GLU A 89 15.69 -20.79 -1.22
CA GLU A 89 15.95 -22.19 -0.88
C GLU A 89 16.46 -22.96 -2.11
N GLU A 90 17.10 -24.11 -1.88
CA GLU A 90 17.66 -24.94 -2.94
C GLU A 90 16.50 -25.60 -3.73
N GLY A 91 16.17 -25.06 -4.91
CA GLY A 91 15.05 -25.49 -5.75
C GLY A 91 14.14 -24.34 -6.21
N ASP A 92 14.28 -23.17 -5.63
CA ASP A 92 13.55 -21.98 -6.06
C ASP A 92 14.14 -21.39 -7.35
N ASP A 93 13.34 -21.35 -8.43
CA ASP A 93 13.69 -20.68 -9.68
C ASP A 93 12.78 -19.47 -9.92
N TRP A 94 13.25 -18.31 -9.47
CA TRP A 94 12.58 -17.01 -9.65
C TRP A 94 13.12 -16.24 -10.85
N GLU A 95 13.89 -16.88 -11.72
CA GLU A 95 14.48 -16.19 -12.87
C GLU A 95 13.39 -15.71 -13.84
N GLU A 96 13.48 -14.45 -14.25
CA GLU A 96 12.60 -13.88 -15.26
C GLU A 96 13.36 -13.55 -16.54
N ARG A 97 12.73 -13.79 -17.68
CA ARG A 97 13.31 -13.51 -18.99
C ARG A 97 12.47 -12.49 -19.73
N PHE A 98 13.08 -11.37 -20.06
CA PHE A 98 12.48 -10.38 -20.95
C PHE A 98 13.36 -10.17 -22.18
N ARG A 99 12.84 -10.61 -23.33
CA ARG A 99 13.55 -10.60 -24.62
C ARG A 99 14.89 -11.37 -24.51
N GLY A 100 16.02 -10.67 -24.67
CA GLY A 100 17.36 -11.24 -24.60
C GLY A 100 18.02 -11.16 -23.23
N HIS A 101 17.34 -10.59 -22.22
CA HIS A 101 17.88 -10.41 -20.89
C HIS A 101 17.25 -11.39 -19.91
N THR A 102 18.04 -11.89 -18.96
CA THR A 102 17.60 -12.77 -17.88
C THR A 102 17.92 -12.10 -16.56
N ASP A 103 16.90 -11.80 -15.77
CA ASP A 103 17.03 -11.37 -14.39
C ASP A 103 17.09 -12.62 -13.51
N THR A 104 18.22 -12.79 -12.82
CA THR A 104 18.50 -13.95 -11.98
C THR A 104 17.74 -13.96 -10.65
N ARG A 105 17.13 -12.83 -10.26
CA ARG A 105 16.42 -12.61 -9.00
C ARG A 105 17.04 -13.36 -7.81
N PRO A 106 18.13 -12.83 -7.23
CA PRO A 106 18.82 -13.50 -6.14
C PRO A 106 18.00 -13.53 -4.83
N HIS A 107 17.00 -12.66 -4.71
CA HIS A 107 16.06 -12.61 -3.59
C HIS A 107 14.67 -13.03 -4.05
N ASP A 108 13.85 -13.49 -3.09
CA ASP A 108 12.41 -13.73 -3.27
C ASP A 108 11.72 -12.48 -3.82
N PRO A 109 10.66 -12.58 -4.63
CA PRO A 109 9.84 -11.43 -5.00
C PRO A 109 9.38 -10.68 -3.74
N GLN A 110 9.33 -9.35 -3.85
CA GLN A 110 8.98 -8.48 -2.72
C GLN A 110 7.91 -7.45 -3.08
N PRO A 111 6.87 -7.81 -3.85
CA PRO A 111 5.85 -6.86 -4.20
C PRO A 111 5.17 -6.30 -2.95
N ILE A 112 4.90 -5.01 -3.01
CA ILE A 112 4.13 -4.29 -2.01
C ILE A 112 2.95 -3.68 -2.73
N THR A 113 1.74 -3.98 -2.27
CA THR A 113 0.52 -3.40 -2.81
C THR A 113 -0.17 -2.56 -1.75
N LEU A 114 -0.78 -1.45 -2.16
CA LEU A 114 -1.61 -0.62 -1.28
C LEU A 114 -2.71 0.07 -2.07
N ASP A 115 -3.92 0.10 -1.52
CA ASP A 115 -5.01 0.90 -2.06
C ASP A 115 -5.19 2.23 -1.31
N VAL A 116 -5.43 3.30 -2.07
CA VAL A 116 -5.72 4.65 -1.58
C VAL A 116 -7.03 5.13 -2.19
N SER A 117 -7.96 5.50 -1.31
CA SER A 117 -9.27 6.03 -1.67
C SER A 117 -9.35 7.53 -1.38
N PHE A 118 -9.64 8.33 -2.40
CA PHE A 118 -9.80 9.79 -2.32
C PHE A 118 -11.29 10.17 -2.33
N PHE A 119 -11.84 10.48 -1.16
CA PHE A 119 -13.26 10.77 -1.00
C PHE A 119 -13.62 12.19 -1.40
N GLY A 120 -14.73 12.35 -2.12
CA GLY A 120 -15.20 13.65 -2.62
C GLY A 120 -14.34 14.21 -3.76
N SER A 121 -13.52 13.36 -4.38
CA SER A 121 -12.66 13.72 -5.50
C SER A 121 -13.36 13.44 -6.82
N GLU A 122 -13.28 14.38 -7.77
CA GLU A 122 -13.81 14.18 -9.12
C GLU A 122 -12.81 13.50 -10.04
N PHE A 123 -11.55 13.90 -9.93
CA PHE A 123 -10.45 13.39 -10.73
C PHE A 123 -9.14 13.49 -9.96
N VAL A 124 -8.14 12.75 -10.43
CA VAL A 124 -6.78 12.76 -9.89
C VAL A 124 -5.79 13.18 -10.97
N THR A 125 -4.67 13.74 -10.55
CA THR A 125 -3.58 14.25 -11.41
C THR A 125 -2.24 13.86 -10.79
N GLY A 126 -1.16 13.96 -11.57
CA GLY A 126 0.20 13.70 -11.08
C GLY A 126 0.80 12.49 -11.79
N ILE A 127 1.63 11.74 -11.06
CA ILE A 127 2.37 10.57 -11.54
C ILE A 127 2.98 10.77 -12.94
N PRO A 128 3.73 11.87 -13.19
CA PRO A 128 4.48 12.00 -14.43
C PRO A 128 5.59 10.93 -14.47
N GLU A 129 6.08 10.52 -15.63
CA GLU A 129 5.86 11.10 -16.97
C GLU A 129 5.04 10.16 -17.88
N HIS A 130 3.93 10.66 -18.41
CA HIS A 130 3.05 9.93 -19.33
C HIS A 130 2.51 10.85 -20.44
N ALA A 131 2.35 10.30 -21.64
CA ALA A 131 1.71 10.98 -22.77
C ALA A 131 0.17 10.85 -22.68
N THR A 132 -0.41 11.40 -21.60
CA THR A 132 -1.84 11.30 -21.29
C THR A 132 -2.41 12.66 -20.87
N SER A 133 -3.73 12.73 -20.66
CA SER A 133 -4.38 13.92 -20.13
C SER A 133 -3.96 14.21 -18.69
N LEU A 134 -3.99 15.49 -18.30
CA LEU A 134 -3.68 15.89 -16.93
C LEU A 134 -4.56 15.17 -15.90
N ALA A 135 -5.86 15.05 -16.19
CA ALA A 135 -6.78 14.22 -15.43
C ALA A 135 -6.59 12.76 -15.85
N LEU A 136 -6.25 11.91 -14.89
CA LEU A 136 -5.93 10.51 -15.12
C LEU A 136 -7.23 9.70 -15.20
N SER A 137 -7.39 8.93 -16.27
CA SER A 137 -8.56 8.06 -16.51
C SER A 137 -8.21 6.58 -16.67
N GLU A 138 -7.00 6.26 -17.18
CA GLU A 138 -6.56 4.89 -17.48
C GLU A 138 -5.05 4.74 -17.25
N SER A 139 -4.59 3.50 -17.08
CA SER A 139 -3.17 3.17 -16.94
C SER A 139 -2.42 3.48 -18.24
N SER A 140 -1.39 4.32 -18.16
CA SER A 140 -0.53 4.68 -19.30
C SER A 140 0.87 4.07 -19.15
N PHE A 141 1.60 3.93 -20.25
CA PHE A 141 2.98 3.45 -20.23
C PHE A 141 3.92 4.52 -19.67
N SER A 142 4.92 4.09 -18.90
CA SER A 142 5.98 4.97 -18.39
C SER A 142 6.81 5.57 -19.53
N LEU A 143 7.26 6.82 -19.32
CA LEU A 143 8.28 7.48 -20.13
C LEU A 143 9.61 7.51 -19.37
N TYR A 144 10.34 8.63 -19.39
CA TYR A 144 11.74 8.70 -18.93
C TYR A 144 11.87 9.04 -17.44
N GLY A 145 10.96 9.84 -16.91
CA GLY A 145 10.92 10.23 -15.50
C GLY A 145 9.76 9.63 -14.74
N SER A 146 9.94 9.47 -13.42
CA SER A 146 8.87 9.07 -12.50
C SER A 146 8.85 9.98 -11.26
N ILE A 147 7.67 10.49 -10.92
CA ILE A 147 7.43 11.16 -9.63
C ILE A 147 6.15 10.55 -9.03
N PRO A 148 6.24 9.70 -7.99
CA PRO A 148 5.11 8.97 -7.41
C PRO A 148 4.22 9.85 -6.51
N LEU A 149 3.83 11.02 -7.00
CA LEU A 149 2.94 11.99 -6.36
C LEU A 149 1.61 12.03 -7.12
N MET A 150 0.52 11.81 -6.41
CA MET A 150 -0.84 11.98 -6.92
C MET A 150 -1.56 13.06 -6.13
N ILE A 151 -2.35 13.89 -6.81
CA ILE A 151 -3.16 14.94 -6.23
C ILE A 151 -4.61 14.74 -6.67
N SER A 152 -5.51 14.66 -5.70
CA SER A 152 -6.94 14.56 -5.87
C SER A 152 -7.57 15.95 -5.87
N HIS A 153 -8.53 16.17 -6.78
CA HIS A 153 -9.25 17.44 -6.91
C HIS A 153 -10.75 17.21 -6.72
N GLY A 154 -11.32 17.85 -5.71
CA GLY A 154 -12.76 17.73 -5.37
C GLY A 154 -13.53 19.05 -5.50
N LYS A 155 -14.82 18.98 -5.90
CA LYS A 155 -15.74 20.13 -6.07
C LYS A 155 -15.79 21.06 -4.85
N ALA A 156 -15.74 20.48 -3.66
CA ALA A 156 -15.88 21.20 -2.40
C ALA A 156 -14.59 21.91 -1.93
N GLY A 157 -13.55 21.99 -2.77
CA GLY A 157 -12.24 22.50 -2.35
C GLY A 157 -11.56 21.55 -1.36
N ASN A 158 -11.72 20.25 -1.57
CA ASN A 158 -11.06 19.20 -0.82
C ASN A 158 -9.98 18.60 -1.71
N ASN A 159 -8.77 19.15 -1.62
CA ASN A 159 -7.62 18.68 -2.37
C ASN A 159 -6.69 17.93 -1.42
N VAL A 160 -6.32 16.72 -1.81
CA VAL A 160 -5.41 15.86 -1.04
C VAL A 160 -4.30 15.38 -1.95
N GLY A 161 -3.08 15.33 -1.43
CA GLY A 161 -1.95 14.69 -2.08
C GLY A 161 -1.58 13.39 -1.40
N PHE A 162 -1.20 12.40 -2.20
CA PHE A 162 -0.57 11.16 -1.77
C PHE A 162 0.77 11.03 -2.47
N PHE A 163 1.84 10.82 -1.71
CA PHE A 163 3.18 10.61 -2.25
C PHE A 163 3.78 9.37 -1.63
N TRP A 164 4.05 8.36 -2.45
CA TRP A 164 4.76 7.16 -2.03
C TRP A 164 6.23 7.28 -2.40
N LEU A 165 7.09 7.49 -1.41
CA LEU A 165 8.53 7.56 -1.61
C LEU A 165 9.11 6.15 -1.84
N ASN A 166 9.02 5.68 -3.08
CA ASN A 166 9.63 4.45 -3.54
C ASN A 166 10.35 4.67 -4.88
N ALA A 167 11.47 3.99 -5.08
CA ALA A 167 12.30 4.06 -6.28
C ALA A 167 12.28 2.76 -7.12
N ALA A 168 11.67 1.69 -6.61
CA ALA A 168 11.44 0.47 -7.38
C ALA A 168 10.43 0.70 -8.52
N GLU A 169 10.33 -0.26 -9.44
CA GLU A 169 9.28 -0.22 -10.46
C GLU A 169 7.92 -0.15 -9.78
N MET A 170 7.10 0.82 -10.21
CA MET A 170 5.76 1.01 -9.68
C MET A 170 4.72 0.94 -10.79
N GLN A 171 3.63 0.24 -10.49
CA GLN A 171 2.45 0.18 -11.33
C GLN A 171 1.27 0.75 -10.55
N ILE A 172 0.60 1.73 -11.15
CA ILE A 172 -0.44 2.52 -10.48
C ILE A 172 -1.70 2.46 -11.33
N TYR A 173 -2.78 1.97 -10.74
CA TYR A 173 -4.08 1.84 -11.36
C TYR A 173 -5.03 2.86 -10.75
N VAL A 174 -5.66 3.66 -11.61
CA VAL A 174 -6.82 4.47 -11.23
C VAL A 174 -8.05 3.62 -11.50
N LEU A 175 -8.73 3.22 -10.43
CA LEU A 175 -9.89 2.33 -10.51
C LEU A 175 -11.11 3.14 -10.95
N GLY A 176 -11.86 2.59 -11.90
CA GLY A 176 -13.07 3.23 -12.43
C GLY A 176 -14.12 3.45 -11.35
N LYS A 177 -14.97 4.47 -11.52
CA LYS A 177 -16.09 4.72 -10.60
C LYS A 177 -16.97 3.47 -10.50
N GLY A 178 -17.27 3.04 -9.27
CA GLY A 178 -18.08 1.85 -9.06
C GLY A 178 -17.31 0.53 -9.15
N TRP A 179 -15.97 0.58 -9.17
CA TRP A 179 -15.16 -0.60 -9.01
C TRP A 179 -15.39 -1.24 -7.64
N ASP A 180 -15.63 -2.55 -7.63
CA ASP A 180 -15.82 -3.35 -6.43
C ASP A 180 -14.70 -4.38 -6.26
N SER A 181 -14.12 -4.43 -5.06
CA SER A 181 -13.05 -5.36 -4.71
C SER A 181 -13.48 -6.82 -4.62
N GLU A 182 -14.75 -7.08 -4.28
CA GLU A 182 -15.22 -8.46 -4.08
C GLU A 182 -15.53 -9.14 -5.42
N THR A 183 -16.10 -8.40 -6.36
CA THR A 183 -16.49 -8.92 -7.68
C THR A 183 -15.49 -8.59 -8.80
N GLY A 184 -14.61 -7.61 -8.60
CA GLY A 184 -13.69 -7.12 -9.63
C GLY A 184 -14.38 -6.41 -10.80
N LEU A 185 -15.69 -6.14 -10.68
CA LEU A 185 -16.51 -5.56 -11.74
C LEU A 185 -16.76 -4.06 -11.50
N LEU A 186 -16.93 -3.33 -12.60
CA LEU A 186 -17.41 -1.96 -12.59
C LEU A 186 -18.94 -1.98 -12.51
N LEU A 187 -19.48 -1.80 -11.32
CA LEU A 187 -20.92 -1.66 -11.12
C LEU A 187 -21.32 -0.20 -11.30
N PRO A 188 -22.42 0.12 -12.00
CA PRO A 188 -22.90 1.49 -12.11
C PRO A 188 -23.24 2.02 -10.71
N SER A 189 -22.37 2.87 -10.19
CA SER A 189 -22.46 3.42 -8.84
C SER A 189 -22.12 4.91 -8.91
N GLU A 190 -22.96 5.75 -8.28
CA GLU A 190 -22.70 7.19 -8.11
C GLU A 190 -21.66 7.42 -7.00
N GLN A 191 -20.45 6.89 -7.21
CA GLN A 191 -19.35 7.09 -6.27
C GLN A 191 -18.68 8.43 -6.55
N ASP A 192 -18.68 9.29 -5.52
CA ASP A 192 -17.99 10.58 -5.50
C ASP A 192 -16.54 10.45 -5.03
N TRP A 193 -15.93 9.27 -5.13
CA TRP A 193 -14.54 9.05 -4.77
C TRP A 193 -13.77 8.39 -5.91
N VAL A 194 -12.45 8.56 -5.88
CA VAL A 194 -11.53 7.91 -6.79
C VAL A 194 -10.70 6.92 -5.99
N ASP A 195 -10.74 5.66 -6.39
CA ASP A 195 -9.94 4.61 -5.80
C ASP A 195 -8.70 4.37 -6.67
N THR A 196 -7.57 4.10 -6.01
CA THR A 196 -6.32 3.82 -6.69
C THR A 196 -5.63 2.64 -6.05
N LEU A 197 -4.99 1.80 -6.86
CA LEU A 197 -4.17 0.68 -6.43
C LEU A 197 -2.73 0.96 -6.87
N TRP A 198 -1.82 0.94 -5.90
CA TRP A 198 -0.41 1.14 -6.12
C TRP A 198 0.32 -0.15 -5.82
N MET A 199 1.24 -0.51 -6.70
CA MET A 199 2.09 -1.70 -6.55
C MET A 199 3.53 -1.28 -6.79
N ALA A 200 4.44 -1.73 -5.94
CA ALA A 200 5.88 -1.54 -6.09
C ALA A 200 6.56 -2.91 -6.07
N GLU A 201 7.55 -3.12 -6.93
CA GLU A 201 8.29 -4.39 -7.03
C GLU A 201 9.05 -4.72 -5.74
N ALA A 202 9.59 -3.69 -5.08
CA ALA A 202 10.40 -3.84 -3.88
C ALA A 202 10.40 -2.56 -3.04
N GLY A 203 11.08 -2.60 -1.88
CA GLY A 203 11.31 -1.44 -1.03
C GLY A 203 10.50 -1.47 0.26
N ILE A 204 10.03 -0.30 0.70
CA ILE A 204 9.23 -0.14 1.91
C ILE A 204 8.02 0.75 1.64
N VAL A 205 7.01 0.65 2.51
CA VAL A 205 5.89 1.59 2.54
C VAL A 205 6.33 2.86 3.26
N ASP A 206 6.78 3.86 2.51
CA ASP A 206 7.06 5.21 3.00
C ASP A 206 6.13 6.22 2.30
N ALA A 207 5.04 6.59 2.98
CA ALA A 207 3.94 7.33 2.40
C ALA A 207 3.68 8.66 3.11
N PHE A 208 3.58 9.73 2.33
CA PHE A 208 3.27 11.08 2.78
C PHE A 208 1.86 11.49 2.33
N PHE A 209 1.14 12.13 3.25
CA PHE A 209 -0.21 12.63 3.01
C PHE A 209 -0.22 14.15 3.13
N PHE A 210 -0.75 14.81 2.11
CA PHE A 210 -0.84 16.26 2.05
C PHE A 210 -2.30 16.68 2.09
N VAL A 211 -2.76 17.16 3.24
CA VAL A 211 -4.15 17.57 3.43
C VAL A 211 -4.22 19.09 3.28
N GLY A 212 -4.58 19.55 2.09
CA GLY A 212 -4.85 20.95 1.83
C GLY A 212 -6.30 21.34 2.13
N PRO A 213 -6.61 22.64 1.99
CA PRO A 213 -7.86 23.02 1.33
C PRO A 213 -7.61 23.24 -0.17
N GLY A 214 -6.61 24.03 -0.56
CA GLY A 214 -6.32 24.30 -1.97
C GLY A 214 -5.29 23.36 -2.60
N PRO A 215 -5.28 23.21 -3.94
CA PRO A 215 -4.23 22.45 -4.64
C PRO A 215 -2.85 23.10 -4.45
N LYS A 216 -2.79 24.44 -4.32
CA LYS A 216 -1.56 25.17 -4.00
C LYS A 216 -0.97 24.77 -2.65
N ASP A 217 -1.82 24.47 -1.66
CA ASP A 217 -1.36 24.07 -0.33
C ASP A 217 -0.75 22.67 -0.37
N VAL A 218 -1.36 21.75 -1.13
CA VAL A 218 -0.83 20.40 -1.37
C VAL A 218 0.56 20.48 -2.01
N VAL A 219 0.71 21.24 -3.10
CA VAL A 219 2.02 21.41 -3.78
C VAL A 219 3.05 22.07 -2.85
N ARG A 220 2.63 23.04 -2.01
CA ARG A 220 3.52 23.68 -1.04
C ARG A 220 3.99 22.70 0.04
N GLN A 221 3.11 21.84 0.54
CA GLN A 221 3.45 20.81 1.51
C GLN A 221 4.40 19.77 0.89
N TYR A 222 4.13 19.33 -0.34
CA TYR A 222 5.03 18.46 -1.09
C TYR A 222 6.43 19.07 -1.24
N ALA A 223 6.54 20.31 -1.72
CA ALA A 223 7.82 21.00 -1.87
C ALA A 223 8.54 21.27 -0.53
N SER A 224 7.83 21.21 0.61
CA SER A 224 8.48 21.30 1.92
C SER A 224 9.18 20.00 2.33
N VAL A 225 8.78 18.87 1.74
CA VAL A 225 9.38 17.54 1.96
C VAL A 225 10.47 17.26 0.92
N THR A 226 10.18 17.51 -0.37
CA THR A 226 11.07 17.13 -1.49
C THR A 226 12.00 18.24 -1.95
N GLY A 227 11.83 19.46 -1.44
CA GLY A 227 12.59 20.63 -1.85
C GLY A 227 11.87 21.48 -2.90
N LYS A 228 12.37 22.71 -3.04
CA LYS A 228 11.87 23.67 -4.04
C LYS A 228 12.71 23.57 -5.31
N PRO A 229 12.15 23.90 -6.47
CA PRO A 229 12.94 24.04 -7.69
C PRO A 229 14.08 25.04 -7.48
N SER A 230 15.23 24.75 -8.09
CA SER A 230 16.36 25.68 -8.12
C SER A 230 15.99 26.94 -8.91
N MET A 231 16.61 28.07 -8.56
CA MET A 231 16.43 29.30 -9.34
C MET A 231 17.16 29.13 -10.69
N PRO A 232 16.46 29.16 -11.82
CA PRO A 232 17.11 29.01 -13.12
C PRO A 232 17.99 30.24 -13.42
N PRO A 233 19.15 30.05 -14.09
CA PRO A 233 19.89 31.19 -14.62
C PRO A 233 19.04 31.90 -15.67
N SER A 234 19.15 33.23 -15.78
CA SER A 234 18.26 34.03 -16.64
C SER A 234 18.29 33.63 -18.11
N PHE A 235 19.40 33.10 -18.61
CA PHE A 235 19.52 32.65 -20.00
C PHE A 235 18.71 31.37 -20.27
N SER A 236 18.40 30.54 -19.26
CA SER A 236 17.73 29.27 -19.50
C SER A 236 16.23 29.42 -19.80
N THR A 237 15.63 30.58 -19.52
CA THR A 237 14.24 30.88 -19.88
C THR A 237 14.10 31.51 -21.27
N ALA A 238 15.21 31.77 -21.95
CA ALA A 238 15.21 32.22 -23.34
C ALA A 238 14.92 31.03 -24.29
N TYR A 239 14.89 31.32 -25.59
CA TYR A 239 14.78 30.30 -26.64
C TYR A 239 16.08 29.47 -26.75
N HIS A 240 15.95 28.15 -26.82
CA HIS A 240 17.04 27.18 -27.04
C HIS A 240 16.79 26.39 -28.32
#